data_AF-A0A7X4JPB5-F1
#
_entry.id   AF-A0A7X4JPB5-F1
#
_cell.length_a   1.000
_cell.length_b   1.000
_cell.length_c   1.000
_cell.angle_alpha   90.00
_cell.angle_beta   90.00
_cell.angle_gamma   90.00
#
_symmetry.space_group_name_H-M   'P 1'
#
loop_
_entity.id
_entity.type
_entity.pdbx_description
1 polymer ?
#
loop_
_entity_poly.entity_id
_entity_poly.type
_entity_poly.pdbx_seq_one_letter_code
_entity_poly.pdbx_strand_id
1 'polypeptide(L)'
;MSDSRPNILLIMTDQQRGDCIGLDPCSPSCLQTPNLDWIARTGTHFHRGYSECPSCIPARRCLMTGTAPAANGVVGFKSAQWHPPHTLAGELSRAGYQTEMIGKLHLSPARKRYGFDHMQLADATRGAHNDYVEWLQQYHKRNEVHPGMAHGISSNGWVGRPHHLPEEQMHTFWCIDRAMDFLQKRDPTVPFFLNISLIDPRGGGGGGGGGGGGGGGG
;
A
#
# COMPACT_ATOMS: atom_id res chain seq x y z
N MET A 1 17.33 -26.80 12.31
CA MET A 1 16.05 -26.72 13.04
C MET A 1 15.23 -25.64 12.36
N SER A 2 13.96 -25.87 12.05
CA SER A 2 13.11 -24.82 11.49
C SER A 2 12.99 -23.69 12.52
N ASP A 3 13.17 -22.45 12.09
CA ASP A 3 13.01 -21.28 12.94
C ASP A 3 11.62 -21.31 13.60
N SER A 4 11.57 -21.19 14.93
CA SER A 4 10.31 -21.24 15.70
C SER A 4 9.54 -19.92 15.69
N ARG A 5 10.15 -18.85 15.15
CA ARG A 5 9.54 -17.54 15.07
C ARG A 5 8.48 -17.51 13.96
N PRO A 6 7.34 -16.81 14.19
CA PRO A 6 6.28 -16.77 13.20
C PRO A 6 6.64 -15.89 12.01
N ASN A 7 6.12 -16.25 10.84
CA ASN A 7 6.04 -15.34 9.71
C ASN A 7 4.95 -14.30 9.96
N ILE A 8 5.16 -13.07 9.48
CA ILE A 8 4.24 -11.95 9.68
C ILE A 8 3.77 -11.46 8.31
N LEU A 9 2.46 -11.49 8.09
CA LEU A 9 1.80 -10.92 6.93
C LEU A 9 0.96 -9.71 7.37
N LEU A 10 1.29 -8.53 6.86
CA LEU A 10 0.53 -7.31 7.04
C LEU A 10 -0.17 -6.98 5.72
N ILE A 11 -1.50 -7.02 5.73
CA ILE A 11 -2.33 -6.57 4.59
C ILE A 11 -2.97 -5.24 4.98
N MET A 12 -2.80 -4.22 4.16
CA MET A 12 -3.35 -2.89 4.40
C MET A 12 -4.01 -2.35 3.14
N THR A 13 -5.26 -1.92 3.26
CA THR A 13 -6.01 -1.21 2.21
C THR A 13 -5.95 0.31 2.45
N ASP A 14 -6.26 1.11 1.43
CA ASP A 14 -6.26 2.56 1.55
C ASP A 14 -7.70 3.09 1.45
N GLN A 15 -8.12 3.87 2.45
CA GLN A 15 -9.49 4.41 2.59
C GLN A 15 -10.62 3.38 2.78
N GLN A 16 -10.33 2.14 3.16
CA GLN A 16 -11.39 1.22 3.58
C GLN A 16 -12.05 1.72 4.86
N ARG A 17 -13.40 1.76 4.88
CA ARG A 17 -14.16 2.09 6.08
C ARG A 17 -14.28 0.87 6.99
N GLY A 18 -14.36 1.10 8.30
CA GLY A 18 -14.52 0.03 9.29
C GLY A 18 -15.83 -0.76 9.13
N ASP A 19 -16.89 -0.10 8.64
CA ASP A 19 -18.18 -0.73 8.32
C ASP A 19 -18.23 -1.34 6.90
N CYS A 20 -17.08 -1.47 6.23
CA CYS A 20 -16.95 -2.18 4.96
C CYS A 20 -16.27 -3.54 5.15
N ILE A 21 -16.74 -4.29 6.15
CA ILE A 21 -16.38 -5.69 6.44
C ILE A 21 -17.70 -6.40 6.75
N GLY A 22 -18.06 -7.42 5.98
CA GLY A 22 -19.37 -8.10 6.05
C GLY A 22 -19.72 -8.68 7.43
N LEU A 23 -18.72 -9.09 8.21
CA LEU A 23 -18.90 -9.52 9.60
C LEU A 23 -19.25 -8.36 10.56
N ASP A 24 -18.89 -7.12 10.24
CA ASP A 24 -19.09 -6.01 11.17
C ASP A 24 -20.59 -5.69 11.35
N PRO A 25 -21.06 -5.47 12.59
CA PRO A 25 -22.48 -5.20 12.85
C PRO A 25 -23.04 -3.96 12.14
N CYS A 26 -22.18 -3.00 11.79
CA CYS A 26 -22.57 -1.79 11.06
C CYS A 26 -22.47 -1.94 9.53
N SER A 27 -22.07 -3.12 9.02
CA SER A 27 -21.89 -3.34 7.59
C SER A 27 -23.23 -3.30 6.83
N PRO A 28 -23.25 -2.70 5.62
CA PRO A 28 -24.40 -2.82 4.72
C PRO A 28 -24.74 -4.29 4.44
N SER A 29 -26.02 -4.63 4.44
CA SER A 29 -26.49 -6.01 4.24
C SER A 29 -26.14 -6.61 2.88
N CYS A 30 -25.85 -5.76 1.89
CA CYS A 30 -25.43 -6.19 0.56
C CYS A 30 -23.93 -6.48 0.44
N LEU A 31 -23.11 -6.10 1.42
CA LEU A 31 -21.67 -6.30 1.36
C LEU A 31 -21.30 -7.69 1.85
N GLN A 32 -20.56 -8.43 1.02
CA GLN A 32 -20.04 -9.75 1.36
C GLN A 32 -18.51 -9.73 1.27
N THR A 33 -17.84 -10.13 2.35
CA THR A 33 -16.37 -10.24 2.41
C THR A 33 -15.94 -11.58 2.99
N PRO A 34 -16.30 -12.71 2.38
CA PRO A 34 -16.17 -14.04 3.00
C PRO A 34 -14.74 -14.36 3.47
N ASN A 35 -13.72 -13.91 2.74
CA ASN A 35 -12.32 -14.12 3.12
C ASN A 35 -11.90 -13.27 4.34
N LEU A 36 -12.33 -12.00 4.40
CA LEU A 36 -12.06 -11.15 5.58
C LEU A 36 -12.85 -11.64 6.79
N ASP A 37 -14.10 -12.07 6.57
CA ASP A 37 -14.96 -12.62 7.61
C ASP A 37 -14.36 -13.90 8.18
N TRP A 38 -13.77 -14.74 7.34
CA TRP A 38 -13.05 -15.94 7.78
C TRP A 38 -11.82 -15.59 8.63
N ILE A 39 -10.99 -14.61 8.23
CA ILE A 39 -9.85 -14.14 9.03
C ILE A 39 -10.34 -13.61 10.39
N ALA A 40 -11.38 -12.79 10.39
CA ALA A 40 -11.95 -12.20 11.59
C ALA A 40 -12.55 -13.27 12.55
N ARG A 41 -13.21 -14.31 12.02
CA ARG A 41 -13.79 -15.42 12.81
C ARG A 41 -12.74 -16.40 13.35
N THR A 42 -11.64 -16.58 12.63
CA THR A 42 -10.56 -17.50 13.04
C THR A 42 -9.45 -16.83 13.86
N GLY A 43 -9.45 -15.50 13.90
CA GLY A 43 -8.53 -14.68 14.68
C GLY A 43 -9.25 -13.77 15.68
N THR A 44 -8.84 -12.50 15.70
CA THR A 44 -9.42 -11.48 16.56
C THR A 44 -9.81 -10.27 15.73
N HIS A 45 -11.06 -9.82 15.90
CA HIS A 45 -11.58 -8.62 15.24
C HIS A 45 -11.70 -7.45 16.22
N PHE A 46 -10.98 -6.37 15.94
CA PHE A 46 -10.99 -5.17 16.78
C PHE A 46 -12.03 -4.17 16.27
N HIS A 47 -13.23 -4.19 16.85
CA HIS A 47 -14.32 -3.25 16.52
C HIS A 47 -14.05 -1.78 16.91
N ARG A 48 -12.97 -1.53 17.66
CA ARG A 48 -12.55 -0.20 18.12
C ARG A 48 -11.07 0.06 17.82
N GLY A 49 -10.66 -0.24 16.59
CA GLY A 49 -9.35 0.16 16.06
C GLY A 49 -9.43 1.54 15.43
N TYR A 50 -8.60 2.47 15.89
CA TYR A 50 -8.56 3.85 15.36
C TYR A 50 -7.21 4.12 14.71
N SER A 51 -7.23 4.83 13.58
CA SER A 51 -6.01 5.40 13.03
C SER A 51 -5.66 6.68 13.79
N GLU A 52 -4.41 6.82 14.17
CA GLU A 52 -3.89 8.01 14.87
C GLU A 52 -4.04 9.30 14.06
N CYS A 53 -4.17 9.20 12.73
CA CYS A 53 -4.39 10.36 11.89
C CYS A 53 -5.30 10.01 10.70
N PRO A 54 -6.31 10.84 10.38
CA PRO A 54 -7.18 10.62 9.22
C PRO A 54 -6.53 11.04 7.89
N SER A 55 -5.21 10.86 7.75
CA SER A 55 -4.45 11.17 6.55
C SER A 55 -3.40 10.08 6.28
N CYS A 56 -3.29 9.67 5.02
CA CYS A 56 -2.50 8.51 4.61
C CYS A 56 -1.02 8.57 5.02
N ILE A 57 -0.32 9.68 4.80
CA ILE A 57 1.11 9.81 5.13
C ILE A 57 1.35 9.67 6.64
N PRO A 58 0.73 10.48 7.53
CA PRO A 58 0.96 10.36 8.95
C PRO A 58 0.44 9.02 9.52
N ALA A 59 -0.68 8.49 9.05
CA ALA A 59 -1.17 7.17 9.48
C ALA A 59 -0.14 6.06 9.22
N ARG A 60 0.47 6.05 8.02
CA ARG A 60 1.49 5.07 7.65
C ARG A 60 2.78 5.26 8.45
N ARG A 61 3.21 6.50 8.71
CA ARG A 61 4.36 6.77 9.59
C ARG A 61 4.12 6.27 11.02
N CYS A 62 2.93 6.48 11.56
CA CYS A 62 2.57 5.99 12.89
C CYS A 62 2.59 4.47 12.93
N LEU A 63 1.97 3.80 11.95
CA LEU A 63 1.99 2.34 11.85
C LEU A 63 3.41 1.78 11.75
N MET A 64 4.29 2.43 10.97
CA MET A 64 5.66 1.99 10.78
C MET A 64 6.57 2.24 11.97
N THR A 65 6.28 3.21 12.83
CA THR A 65 7.15 3.57 13.97
C THR A 65 6.60 3.16 15.32
N GLY A 66 5.29 2.89 15.41
CA GLY A 66 4.59 2.76 16.68
C GLY A 66 4.53 4.06 17.48
N THR A 67 4.75 5.23 16.85
CA THR A 67 4.78 6.53 17.52
C THR A 67 3.67 7.45 17.05
N ALA A 68 3.28 8.40 17.91
CA ALA A 68 2.23 9.37 17.62
C ALA A 68 2.59 10.30 16.43
N PRO A 69 1.60 10.88 15.72
CA PRO A 69 1.85 11.76 14.57
C PRO A 69 2.80 12.93 14.87
N ALA A 70 2.74 13.48 16.09
CA ALA A 70 3.61 14.57 16.53
C ALA A 70 5.10 14.18 16.53
N ALA A 71 5.43 12.93 16.86
CA ALA A 71 6.80 12.42 16.81
C ALA A 71 7.29 12.15 15.38
N ASN A 72 6.37 11.99 14.43
CA ASN A 72 6.66 11.67 13.03
C ASN A 72 6.86 12.89 12.11
N GLY A 73 6.77 14.10 12.68
CA GLY A 73 7.15 15.36 12.02
C GLY A 73 6.28 15.76 10.82
N VAL A 74 5.09 15.18 10.65
CA VAL A 74 4.15 15.58 9.59
C VAL A 74 2.75 15.75 10.16
N VAL A 75 2.25 16.99 10.05
CA VAL A 75 0.85 17.36 10.25
C VAL A 75 0.32 17.74 8.86
N GLY A 76 -0.43 16.84 8.20
CA GLY A 76 -1.08 17.11 6.90
C GLY A 76 -0.60 16.25 5.72
N PHE A 77 -0.93 16.68 4.50
CA PHE A 77 -0.70 15.94 3.24
C PHE A 77 0.64 16.29 2.55
N LYS A 78 1.40 17.28 3.04
CA LYS A 78 2.67 17.63 2.42
C LYS A 78 3.71 16.54 2.70
N SER A 79 4.22 15.93 1.64
CA SER A 79 5.33 15.00 1.75
C SER A 79 6.60 15.77 2.13
N ALA A 80 7.22 15.34 3.22
CA ALA A 80 8.54 15.81 3.65
C ALA A 80 9.46 14.61 3.74
N GLN A 81 10.75 14.82 3.44
CA GLN A 81 11.75 13.77 3.61
C GLN A 81 11.71 13.23 5.03
N TRP A 82 11.72 11.91 5.17
CA TRP A 82 11.54 11.25 6.45
C TRP A 82 12.69 10.30 6.77
N HIS A 83 13.20 10.45 7.99
CA HIS A 83 14.35 9.71 8.51
C HIS A 83 14.00 9.18 9.91
N PRO A 84 13.10 8.19 10.01
CA PRO A 84 12.78 7.60 11.31
C PRO A 84 14.02 6.86 11.86
N PRO A 85 14.30 6.94 13.16
CA PRO A 85 15.39 6.19 13.78
C PRO A 85 15.12 4.68 13.79
N HIS A 86 13.84 4.30 13.93
CA HIS A 86 13.37 2.92 14.00
C HIS A 86 12.11 2.77 13.15
N THR A 87 11.97 1.63 12.48
CA THR A 87 10.75 1.23 11.78
C THR A 87 10.47 -0.24 12.06
N LEU A 88 9.19 -0.64 12.01
CA LEU A 88 8.76 -2.03 12.19
C LEU A 88 9.55 -2.98 11.29
N ALA A 89 9.69 -2.64 10.00
CA ALA A 89 10.48 -3.41 9.06
C ALA A 89 11.96 -3.45 9.44
N GLY A 90 12.54 -2.32 9.84
CA GLY A 90 13.94 -2.24 10.24
C GLY A 90 14.25 -3.05 11.49
N GLU A 91 13.36 -3.04 12.49
CA GLU A 91 13.51 -3.87 13.68
C GLU A 91 13.37 -5.36 13.37
N LEU A 92 12.45 -5.74 12.48
CA LEU A 92 12.29 -7.13 12.04
C LEU A 92 13.49 -7.60 11.21
N SER A 93 13.99 -6.79 10.29
CA SER A 93 15.21 -7.08 9.52
C SER A 93 16.43 -7.26 10.45
N ARG A 94 16.60 -6.37 11.44
CA ARG A 94 17.64 -6.51 12.50
C ARG A 94 17.47 -7.78 13.33
N ALA A 95 16.24 -8.24 13.53
CA ALA A 95 15.96 -9.50 14.20
C ALA A 95 16.21 -10.73 13.30
N GLY A 96 16.58 -10.56 12.02
CA GLY A 96 16.84 -11.66 11.09
C GLY A 96 15.61 -12.16 10.34
N TYR A 97 14.58 -11.33 10.22
CA TYR A 97 13.49 -11.57 9.27
C TYR A 97 13.93 -11.12 7.87
N GLN A 98 13.51 -11.83 6.84
CA GLN A 98 13.50 -11.29 5.47
C GLN A 98 12.27 -10.40 5.30
N THR A 99 12.46 -9.16 4.87
CA THR A 99 11.42 -8.14 4.88
C THR A 99 11.12 -7.62 3.46
N GLU A 100 9.85 -7.69 3.08
CA GLU A 100 9.36 -7.34 1.74
C GLU A 100 8.19 -6.34 1.85
N MET A 101 8.26 -5.28 1.06
CA MET A 101 7.17 -4.32 0.90
C MET A 101 6.64 -4.37 -0.53
N ILE A 102 5.32 -4.57 -0.69
CA ILE A 102 4.64 -4.56 -1.98
C ILE A 102 3.47 -3.59 -1.94
N GLY A 103 3.41 -2.67 -2.90
CA GLY A 103 2.28 -1.78 -3.10
C GLY A 103 2.54 -0.35 -2.63
N LYS A 104 1.56 0.29 -2.01
CA LYS A 104 1.63 1.70 -1.61
C LYS A 104 2.35 1.90 -0.28
N LEU A 105 3.27 2.84 -0.23
CA LEU A 105 3.92 3.31 0.99
C LEU A 105 3.68 4.82 1.21
N HIS A 106 3.58 5.61 0.14
CA HIS A 106 3.26 7.04 0.16
C HIS A 106 4.17 7.86 1.11
N LEU A 107 5.48 7.56 1.06
CA LEU A 107 6.52 8.22 1.84
C LEU A 107 7.52 8.94 0.93
N SER A 108 8.25 9.90 1.49
CA SER A 108 9.29 10.64 0.78
C SER A 108 10.62 10.54 1.53
N PRO A 109 11.73 10.20 0.85
CA PRO A 109 11.84 9.82 -0.56
C PRO A 109 11.14 8.49 -0.92
N ALA A 110 10.58 8.38 -2.12
CA ALA A 110 9.77 7.23 -2.54
C ALA A 110 10.54 5.89 -2.55
N ARG A 111 11.77 5.87 -3.08
CA ARG A 111 12.59 4.65 -3.21
C ARG A 111 13.42 4.30 -1.97
N LYS A 112 13.34 5.09 -0.90
CA LYS A 112 13.99 4.73 0.37
C LYS A 112 13.26 3.51 0.95
N ARG A 113 14.00 2.49 1.38
CA ARG A 113 13.41 1.22 1.83
C ARG A 113 12.85 1.24 3.26
N TYR A 114 13.13 2.27 4.06
CA TYR A 114 12.61 2.40 5.43
C TYR A 114 12.71 1.12 6.29
N GLY A 115 13.80 0.38 6.15
CA GLY A 115 14.06 -0.85 6.91
C GLY A 115 13.63 -2.15 6.22
N PHE A 116 12.96 -2.09 5.08
CA PHE A 116 12.71 -3.28 4.25
C PHE A 116 13.98 -3.71 3.51
N ASP A 117 14.18 -5.02 3.35
CA ASP A 117 15.29 -5.59 2.58
C ASP A 117 15.01 -5.41 1.08
N HIS A 118 13.76 -5.62 0.67
CA HIS A 118 13.31 -5.38 -0.70
C HIS A 118 11.93 -4.68 -0.74
N MET A 119 11.69 -3.94 -1.83
CA MET A 119 10.51 -3.08 -1.96
C MET A 119 10.09 -2.98 -3.43
N GLN A 120 8.83 -3.30 -3.68
CA GLN A 120 8.13 -3.18 -4.95
C GLN A 120 7.00 -2.16 -4.82
N LEU A 121 7.31 -0.92 -5.18
CA LEU A 121 6.47 0.24 -4.94
C LEU A 121 5.39 0.37 -6.01
N ALA A 122 4.14 0.44 -5.58
CA ALA A 122 3.00 0.78 -6.41
C ALA A 122 2.09 1.78 -5.68
N ASP A 123 2.57 3.01 -5.51
CA ASP A 123 1.86 4.08 -4.79
C ASP A 123 0.57 4.57 -5.48
N ALA A 124 0.46 4.29 -6.78
CA ALA A 124 -0.59 4.80 -7.65
C ALA A 124 -0.73 3.96 -8.92
N THR A 125 -1.71 4.30 -9.76
CA THR A 125 -1.87 3.79 -11.14
C THR A 125 -1.14 4.65 -12.19
N ARG A 126 -0.28 5.58 -11.75
CA ARG A 126 0.52 6.51 -12.58
C ARG A 126 1.76 7.01 -11.84
N GLY A 127 2.55 7.84 -12.53
CA GLY A 127 3.70 8.54 -11.96
C GLY A 127 5.01 7.77 -12.07
N ALA A 128 6.11 8.47 -11.81
CA ALA A 128 7.45 7.89 -11.79
C ALA A 128 7.71 7.12 -10.48
N HIS A 129 8.78 6.30 -10.48
CA HIS A 129 9.20 5.50 -9.33
C HIS A 129 8.10 4.55 -8.85
N ASN A 130 7.50 3.81 -9.78
CA ASN A 130 6.34 2.98 -9.52
C ASN A 130 6.44 1.71 -10.37
N ASP A 131 6.76 0.60 -9.72
CA ASP A 131 7.05 -0.69 -10.34
C ASP A 131 5.83 -1.26 -11.07
N TYR A 132 4.62 -1.00 -10.58
CA TYR A 132 3.39 -1.39 -11.27
C TYR A 132 3.22 -0.63 -12.59
N VAL A 133 3.48 0.67 -12.61
CA VAL A 133 3.41 1.49 -13.82
C VAL A 133 4.48 1.07 -14.82
N GLU A 134 5.71 0.89 -14.35
CA GLU A 134 6.83 0.43 -15.16
C GLU A 134 6.55 -0.95 -15.78
N TRP A 135 6.03 -1.90 -14.99
CA TRP A 135 5.60 -3.21 -15.45
C TRP A 135 4.51 -3.11 -16.53
N LEU A 136 3.48 -2.30 -16.30
CA LEU A 136 2.36 -2.17 -17.23
C LEU A 136 2.79 -1.53 -18.56
N GLN A 137 3.70 -0.55 -18.52
CA GLN A 137 4.29 0.06 -19.71
C GLN A 137 5.10 -0.95 -20.52
N GLN A 138 5.91 -1.78 -19.84
CA GLN A 138 6.68 -2.84 -20.47
C GLN A 138 5.77 -3.92 -21.09
N TYR A 139 4.73 -4.33 -20.36
CA TYR A 139 3.76 -5.32 -20.82
C TYR A 139 3.06 -4.88 -22.12
N HIS A 140 2.62 -3.62 -22.18
CA HIS A 140 1.95 -3.06 -23.36
C HIS A 140 2.92 -2.51 -24.42
N LYS A 141 4.22 -2.49 -24.15
CA LYS A 141 5.26 -1.84 -24.98
C LYS A 141 4.92 -0.38 -25.29
N ARG A 142 4.40 0.35 -24.30
CA ARG A 142 3.96 1.75 -24.44
C ARG A 142 4.47 2.58 -23.26
N ASN A 143 5.38 3.53 -23.53
CA ASN A 143 6.02 4.33 -22.49
C ASN A 143 5.42 5.75 -22.34
N GLU A 144 4.65 6.21 -23.32
CA GLU A 144 4.15 7.60 -23.40
C GLU A 144 2.82 7.83 -22.67
N VAL A 145 2.11 6.76 -22.33
CA VAL A 145 0.79 6.81 -21.69
C VAL A 145 0.87 6.04 -20.38
N HIS A 146 0.24 6.56 -19.32
CA HIS A 146 0.01 5.78 -18.09
C HIS A 146 -1.16 4.83 -18.33
N PRO A 147 -0.93 3.54 -18.60
CA PRO A 147 -2.01 2.68 -19.08
C PRO A 147 -3.06 2.46 -17.98
N GLY A 148 -2.66 2.53 -16.71
CA GLY A 148 -3.54 2.50 -15.54
C GLY A 148 -4.47 3.71 -15.39
N MET A 149 -4.31 4.77 -16.20
CA MET A 149 -5.19 5.95 -16.23
C MET A 149 -5.90 6.12 -17.58
N ALA A 150 -5.79 5.16 -18.50
CA ALA A 150 -6.48 5.25 -19.79
C ALA A 150 -8.01 5.10 -19.65
N HIS A 151 -8.48 4.68 -18.47
CA HIS A 151 -9.82 4.98 -18.03
C HIS A 151 -9.89 6.49 -17.74
N GLY A 152 -10.52 7.40 -18.48
CA GLY A 152 -10.53 8.84 -18.13
C GLY A 152 -11.16 9.30 -16.78
N ILE A 153 -10.90 8.65 -15.64
CA ILE A 153 -11.29 9.12 -14.29
C ILE A 153 -10.06 9.80 -13.67
N SER A 154 -10.24 11.05 -13.25
CA SER A 154 -9.19 11.84 -12.58
C SER A 154 -8.77 11.23 -11.24
N SER A 155 -7.56 11.56 -10.79
CA SER A 155 -7.11 11.27 -9.44
C SER A 155 -8.06 11.86 -8.38
N ASN A 156 -8.58 11.02 -7.48
CA ASN A 156 -9.65 11.36 -6.51
C ASN A 156 -10.98 11.75 -7.16
N GLY A 157 -11.25 11.26 -8.38
CA GLY A 157 -12.53 11.44 -9.05
C GLY A 157 -13.65 10.63 -8.38
N TRP A 158 -14.87 11.14 -8.46
CA TRP A 158 -16.09 10.49 -7.94
C TRP A 158 -16.84 9.69 -9.00
N VAL A 159 -16.32 9.68 -10.23
CA VAL A 159 -16.96 9.00 -11.37
C VAL A 159 -16.69 7.51 -11.27
N GLY A 160 -17.74 6.72 -11.14
CA GLY A 160 -17.67 5.27 -11.22
C GLY A 160 -17.72 4.79 -12.66
N ARG A 161 -16.82 3.88 -13.04
CA ARG A 161 -16.92 3.12 -14.29
C ARG A 161 -16.18 1.79 -14.19
N PRO A 162 -16.52 0.80 -15.04
CA PRO A 162 -15.73 -0.40 -15.14
C PRO A 162 -14.27 -0.08 -15.45
N HIS A 163 -13.37 -0.80 -14.78
CA HIS A 163 -11.95 -0.68 -15.08
C HIS A 163 -11.70 -1.20 -16.50
N HIS A 164 -10.86 -0.50 -17.28
CA HIS A 164 -10.61 -0.82 -18.69
C HIS A 164 -9.54 -1.89 -18.89
N LEU A 165 -8.67 -2.07 -17.90
CA LEU A 165 -7.69 -3.16 -17.90
C LEU A 165 -8.37 -4.49 -17.53
N PRO A 166 -7.91 -5.61 -18.11
CA PRO A 166 -8.18 -6.94 -17.57
C PRO A 166 -7.81 -7.06 -16.08
N GLU A 167 -8.46 -7.97 -15.37
CA GLU A 167 -8.30 -8.17 -13.93
C GLU A 167 -6.83 -8.44 -13.56
N GLU A 168 -6.15 -9.26 -14.34
CA GLU A 168 -4.74 -9.65 -14.12
C GLU A 168 -3.75 -8.48 -14.26
N GLN A 169 -4.22 -7.34 -14.78
CA GLN A 169 -3.44 -6.13 -14.94
C GLN A 169 -3.85 -5.04 -13.95
N MET A 170 -4.86 -5.29 -13.10
CA MET A 170 -5.26 -4.33 -12.07
C MET A 170 -4.21 -4.26 -10.96
N HIS A 171 -4.13 -3.10 -10.31
CA HIS A 171 -3.13 -2.84 -9.25
C HIS A 171 -3.19 -3.86 -8.12
N THR A 172 -4.39 -4.15 -7.60
CA THR A 172 -4.56 -5.12 -6.52
C THR A 172 -4.10 -6.51 -6.95
N PHE A 173 -4.46 -6.97 -8.15
CA PHE A 173 -4.01 -8.26 -8.67
C PHE A 173 -2.48 -8.30 -8.76
N TRP A 174 -1.87 -7.27 -9.34
CA TRP A 174 -0.41 -7.19 -9.47
C TRP A 174 0.28 -7.26 -8.11
N CYS A 175 -0.23 -6.59 -7.08
CA CYS A 175 0.33 -6.66 -5.73
C CYS A 175 0.27 -8.09 -5.15
N ILE A 176 -0.86 -8.79 -5.34
CA ILE A 176 -1.01 -10.18 -4.89
C ILE A 176 -0.09 -11.11 -5.68
N ASP A 177 0.02 -10.93 -6.99
CA ASP A 177 0.91 -11.71 -7.85
C ASP A 177 2.39 -11.56 -7.43
N ARG A 178 2.84 -10.33 -7.12
CA ARG A 178 4.18 -10.09 -6.54
C ARG A 178 4.35 -10.72 -5.16
N ALA A 179 3.31 -10.71 -4.32
CA ALA A 179 3.35 -11.34 -3.01
C ALA A 179 3.48 -12.87 -3.12
N MET A 180 2.76 -13.49 -4.06
CA MET A 180 2.88 -14.92 -4.33
C MET A 180 4.26 -15.29 -4.86
N ASP A 181 4.84 -14.46 -5.74
CA ASP A 181 6.21 -14.64 -6.23
C ASP A 181 7.24 -14.58 -5.09
N PHE A 182 7.11 -13.60 -4.20
CA PHE A 182 7.94 -13.53 -2.99
C PHE A 182 7.80 -14.81 -2.15
N LEU A 183 6.57 -15.25 -1.87
CA LEU A 183 6.34 -16.46 -1.08
C LEU A 183 6.97 -17.70 -1.72
N GLN A 184 6.97 -17.81 -3.05
CA GLN A 184 7.60 -18.93 -3.75
C GLN A 184 9.14 -18.90 -3.71
N LYS A 185 9.74 -17.70 -3.71
CA LYS A 185 11.20 -17.50 -3.84
C LYS A 185 11.93 -17.23 -2.52
N ARG A 186 11.20 -16.96 -1.45
CA ARG A 186 11.78 -16.60 -0.14
C ARG A 186 12.72 -17.68 0.39
N ASP A 187 13.64 -17.30 1.26
CA ASP A 187 14.44 -18.25 2.03
C ASP A 187 13.55 -18.95 3.07
N PRO A 188 13.36 -20.28 3.01
CA PRO A 188 12.52 -20.99 3.97
C PRO A 188 13.20 -21.23 5.33
N THR A 189 14.48 -20.89 5.48
CA THR A 189 15.25 -21.11 6.70
C THR A 189 15.15 -19.96 7.71
N VAL A 190 14.61 -18.81 7.28
CA VAL A 190 14.37 -17.62 8.11
C VAL A 190 12.92 -17.15 8.01
N PRO A 191 12.36 -16.49 9.04
CA PRO A 191 11.00 -15.98 9.01
C PRO A 191 10.90 -14.76 8.09
N PHE A 192 9.69 -14.46 7.60
CA PHE A 192 9.46 -13.27 6.78
C PHE A 192 8.51 -12.25 7.42
N PHE A 193 8.70 -10.99 7.04
CA PHE A 193 7.71 -9.93 7.19
C PHE A 193 7.31 -9.43 5.81
N LEU A 194 6.07 -9.70 5.42
CA LEU A 194 5.53 -9.27 4.13
C LEU A 194 4.45 -8.22 4.36
N ASN A 195 4.69 -7.01 3.86
CA ASN A 195 3.73 -5.91 3.90
C ASN A 195 3.11 -5.70 2.52
N ILE A 196 1.86 -6.16 2.36
CA ILE A 196 1.04 -5.94 1.16
C ILE A 196 0.15 -4.72 1.42
N SER A 197 0.49 -3.58 0.81
CA SER A 197 -0.31 -2.37 0.93
C SER A 197 -1.00 -2.01 -0.37
N LEU A 198 -2.30 -2.23 -0.43
CA LEU A 198 -3.13 -1.99 -1.61
C LEU A 198 -3.54 -0.51 -1.69
N ILE A 199 -3.77 -0.02 -2.92
CA ILE A 199 -4.37 1.30 -3.13
C ILE A 199 -5.89 1.25 -3.05
N ASP A 200 -6.51 0.11 -3.34
CA ASP A 200 -7.97 0.00 -3.32
C ASP A 200 -8.47 -0.15 -1.87
N PRO A 201 -9.69 0.31 -1.54
CA PRO A 201 -10.75 0.87 -2.40
C PRO A 201 -10.68 2.40 -2.61
N ARG A 202 -9.53 3.04 -2.38
CA ARG A 202 -9.33 4.48 -2.54
C ARG A 202 -9.86 4.98 -3.90
N GLY A 203 -10.59 6.09 -3.91
CA GLY A 203 -11.11 6.69 -5.14
C GLY A 203 -10.03 6.85 -6.21
N GLY A 204 -10.34 6.44 -7.45
CA GLY A 204 -9.37 6.21 -8.52
C GLY A 204 -8.32 7.32 -8.69
N GLY A 205 -7.05 6.93 -8.76
CA GLY A 205 -5.92 7.75 -9.19
C GLY A 205 -5.10 8.41 -8.06
N GLY A 206 -3.86 7.92 -7.91
CA GLY A 206 -2.96 8.26 -6.81
C GLY A 206 -2.44 9.69 -6.79
N GLY A 207 -1.73 10.00 -5.70
CA GLY A 207 -1.38 11.33 -5.22
C GLY A 207 -0.85 12.29 -6.28
N GLY A 208 -1.31 13.55 -6.19
CA GLY A 208 -0.79 14.66 -6.98
C GLY A 208 0.65 14.96 -6.58
N GLY A 209 1.60 14.59 -7.43
CA GLY A 209 2.84 15.34 -7.57
C GLY A 209 2.49 16.69 -8.18
N GLY A 210 2.78 17.78 -7.47
CA GLY A 210 2.51 19.13 -7.92
C GLY A 210 3.16 19.39 -9.28
N GLY A 211 2.34 19.81 -10.25
CA GLY A 211 2.87 20.44 -11.45
C GLY A 211 3.61 21.70 -11.03
N GLY A 212 4.91 21.76 -11.36
CA GLY A 212 5.68 22.99 -11.26
C GLY A 212 4.99 24.06 -12.10
N GLY A 213 4.63 25.17 -11.45
CA GLY A 213 4.14 26.35 -12.15
C GLY A 213 5.23 26.86 -13.07
N GLY A 214 5.01 26.70 -14.38
CA GLY A 214 5.73 27.48 -15.39
C GLY A 214 5.26 28.93 -15.27
N GLY A 215 6.07 29.78 -14.64
CA GLY A 215 5.93 31.22 -14.73
C GLY A 215 6.20 31.66 -16.16
N GLY A 216 5.13 31.90 -16.93
CA GLY A 216 5.20 32.64 -18.18
C GLY A 216 5.27 34.13 -17.85
N GLY A 217 6.48 34.69 -17.95
CA GLY A 217 6.65 36.14 -18.07
C GLY A 217 6.23 36.58 -19.47
N GLY A 218 5.40 37.61 -19.52
CA GLY A 218 5.00 38.39 -20.68
C GLY A 218 4.48 39.72 -20.20
#